data_AF-A0A972H7D9-F1
#
_entry.id   AF-A0A972H7D9-F1
#
_cell.length_a   1.000
_cell.length_b   1.000
_cell.length_c   1.000
_cell.angle_alpha   90.00
_cell.angle_beta   90.00
_cell.angle_gamma   90.00
#
_symmetry.space_group_name_H-M   'P 1'
#
loop_
_entity.id
_entity.type
_entity.pdbx_description
1 polymer ?
#
loop_
_entity_poly.entity_id
_entity_poly.type
_entity_poly.pdbx_seq_one_letter_code
_entity_poly.pdbx_strand_id
1 'polypeptide(L)'
;MKADIKKAISSAIVRVLTPLVRMLLKHNIPYGTFAELAKWVYVDVAFRDFKVEGRKQTISRVSTITGLTRKEVKRLRELEGPDDLGAAERYNRAMRVISGWLKDSRYTDSQGQPKRLPLEGKNSFSELVKEYSGDIPHRAILDEMRRAGVVEVEDNMVRLLSKGYIVTKSEIDQLAMLGTDVSEFISTIYHNITCDPSEVYLQRKTVYDNIPQEYVEEIREQIRKKGQEFLEEIDQLISRYDRDVNPSIKGTGRKRLGLGIFYFE
;
A
#
# COMPACT_ATOMS: atom_id res chain seq x y z
N MET A 1 -5.92 -25.52 24.21
CA MET A 1 -6.58 -24.54 23.31
C MET A 1 -6.09 -23.09 23.51
N LYS A 2 -6.37 -22.40 24.63
CA LYS A 2 -5.89 -20.99 24.82
C LYS A 2 -4.36 -20.86 24.87
N ALA A 3 -3.66 -21.82 25.48
CA ALA A 3 -2.20 -21.85 25.53
C ALA A 3 -1.58 -22.07 24.13
N ASP A 4 -2.22 -22.92 23.31
CA ASP A 4 -1.78 -23.22 21.95
C ASP A 4 -1.95 -22.02 21.02
N ILE A 5 -3.07 -21.28 21.15
CA ILE A 5 -3.29 -20.02 20.42
C ILE A 5 -2.22 -18.99 20.79
N LYS A 6 -1.91 -18.81 22.09
CA LYS A 6 -0.85 -17.89 22.52
C LYS A 6 0.50 -18.28 21.91
N LYS A 7 0.85 -19.56 21.93
CA LYS A 7 2.10 -20.07 21.35
C LYS A 7 2.15 -19.86 19.83
N ALA A 8 1.05 -20.14 19.13
CA ALA A 8 0.93 -19.94 17.69
C ALA A 8 1.07 -18.45 17.31
N ILE A 9 0.37 -17.56 18.03
CA ILE A 9 0.47 -16.11 17.84
C ILE A 9 1.89 -15.62 18.13
N SER A 10 2.52 -16.06 19.21
CA SER A 10 3.92 -15.71 19.50
C SER A 10 4.86 -16.14 18.38
N SER A 11 4.70 -17.35 17.84
CA SER A 11 5.51 -17.81 16.70
C SER A 11 5.25 -16.98 15.44
N ALA A 12 4.00 -16.60 15.16
CA ALA A 12 3.65 -15.77 14.01
C ALA A 12 4.24 -14.36 14.15
N ILE A 13 4.14 -13.76 15.35
CA ILE A 13 4.72 -12.45 15.65
C ILE A 13 6.23 -12.46 15.42
N VAL A 14 6.95 -13.49 15.90
CA VAL A 14 8.40 -13.59 15.65
C VAL A 14 8.71 -13.63 14.16
N ARG A 15 7.95 -14.40 13.36
CA ARG A 15 8.15 -14.50 11.91
C ARG A 15 7.89 -13.17 11.19
N VAL A 16 6.87 -12.41 11.61
CA VAL A 16 6.53 -11.10 11.01
C VAL A 16 7.51 -10.01 11.46
N LEU A 17 7.87 -9.98 12.74
CA LEU A 17 8.78 -8.97 13.29
C LEU A 17 10.21 -9.15 12.80
N THR A 18 10.67 -10.36 12.49
CA THR A 18 12.05 -10.61 12.06
C THR A 18 12.47 -9.76 10.85
N PRO A 19 11.79 -9.81 9.69
CA PRO A 19 12.14 -8.97 8.54
C PRO A 19 11.95 -7.47 8.84
N LEU A 20 10.92 -7.10 9.60
CA LEU A 20 10.68 -5.71 10.00
C LEU A 20 11.85 -5.16 10.83
N VAL A 21 12.28 -5.88 11.86
CA VAL A 21 13.38 -5.49 12.75
C VAL A 21 14.70 -5.42 11.98
N ARG A 22 14.96 -6.35 11.04
CA ARG A 22 16.14 -6.24 10.15
C ARG A 22 16.16 -4.92 9.39
N MET A 23 15.00 -4.51 8.85
CA MET A 23 14.87 -3.24 8.16
C MET A 23 15.08 -2.05 9.11
N LEU A 24 14.44 -2.05 10.28
CA LEU A 24 14.63 -1.01 11.30
C LEU A 24 16.11 -0.83 11.68
N LEU A 25 16.83 -1.93 11.91
CA LEU A 25 18.26 -1.89 12.21
C LEU A 25 19.08 -1.35 11.04
N LYS A 26 18.75 -1.71 9.79
CA LYS A 26 19.40 -1.18 8.59
C LYS A 26 19.26 0.35 8.48
N HIS A 27 18.15 0.91 8.94
CA HIS A 27 17.91 2.37 8.97
C HIS A 27 18.25 3.03 10.29
N ASN A 28 19.04 2.38 11.16
CA ASN A 28 19.46 2.90 12.45
C ASN A 28 18.30 3.31 13.39
N ILE A 29 17.14 2.66 13.27
CA ILE A 29 16.00 2.88 14.17
C ILE A 29 16.26 2.11 15.49
N PRO A 30 16.42 2.80 16.63
CA PRO A 30 16.65 2.13 17.90
C PRO A 30 15.41 1.39 18.39
N TYR A 31 15.62 0.35 19.20
CA TYR A 31 14.53 -0.39 19.86
C TYR A 31 13.55 0.53 20.62
N GLY A 32 14.06 1.56 21.31
CA GLY A 32 13.23 2.50 22.05
C GLY A 32 12.22 3.22 21.15
N THR A 33 12.63 3.66 19.96
CA THR A 33 11.75 4.30 18.98
C THR A 33 10.69 3.33 18.47
N PHE A 34 11.08 2.10 18.11
CA PHE A 34 10.12 1.07 17.70
C PHE A 34 9.11 0.73 18.81
N ALA A 35 9.60 0.57 20.05
CA ALA A 35 8.75 0.26 21.19
C ALA A 35 7.73 1.38 21.46
N GLU A 36 8.11 2.65 21.31
CA GLU A 36 7.19 3.78 21.43
C GLU A 36 6.13 3.79 20.32
N LEU A 37 6.51 3.54 19.07
CA LEU A 37 5.57 3.40 17.95
C LEU A 37 4.60 2.23 18.17
N ALA A 38 5.12 1.07 18.59
CA ALA A 38 4.31 -0.10 18.88
C ALA A 38 3.32 0.17 20.03
N LYS A 39 3.75 0.82 21.11
CA LYS A 39 2.86 1.21 22.21
C LYS A 39 1.78 2.19 21.74
N TRP A 40 2.14 3.18 20.93
CA TRP A 40 1.19 4.16 20.39
C TRP A 40 0.10 3.45 19.58
N VAL A 41 0.49 2.59 18.62
CA VAL A 41 -0.46 1.80 17.81
C VAL A 41 -1.33 0.90 18.69
N TYR A 42 -0.75 0.25 19.72
CA TYR A 42 -1.49 -0.62 20.63
C TYR A 42 -2.57 0.15 21.42
N VAL A 43 -2.27 1.38 21.83
CA VAL A 43 -3.23 2.28 22.52
C VAL A 43 -4.29 2.79 21.55
N ASP A 44 -3.91 3.22 20.35
CA ASP A 44 -4.84 3.71 19.33
C ASP A 44 -5.87 2.64 18.94
N VAL A 45 -5.41 1.44 18.60
CA VAL A 45 -6.27 0.29 18.26
C VAL A 45 -7.18 -0.07 19.43
N ALA A 46 -6.67 -0.08 20.66
CA ALA A 46 -7.49 -0.32 21.85
C ALA A 46 -8.58 0.75 22.03
N PHE A 47 -8.30 2.01 21.70
CA PHE A 47 -9.29 3.07 21.73
C PHE A 47 -10.33 2.98 20.62
N ARG A 48 -9.88 2.68 19.40
CA ARG A 48 -10.69 2.70 18.19
C ARG A 48 -11.57 1.46 18.04
N ASP A 49 -10.98 0.28 18.22
CA ASP A 49 -11.54 -1.00 17.74
C ASP A 49 -12.10 -1.87 18.89
N PHE A 50 -11.65 -1.67 20.13
CA PHE A 50 -12.06 -2.48 21.31
C PHE A 50 -13.08 -1.78 22.22
N LYS A 51 -13.90 -0.90 21.64
CA LYS A 51 -15.00 -0.22 22.34
C LYS A 51 -16.07 -1.24 22.74
N VAL A 52 -16.73 -0.98 23.86
CA VAL A 52 -17.92 -1.77 24.27
C VAL A 52 -19.14 -0.96 23.88
N GLU A 53 -20.10 -1.60 23.22
CA GLU A 53 -21.33 -0.95 22.78
C GLU A 53 -22.03 -0.23 23.95
N GLY A 54 -22.46 1.00 23.71
CA GLY A 54 -23.08 1.86 24.73
C GLY A 54 -22.14 2.39 25.82
N ARG A 55 -20.83 2.10 25.80
CA ARG A 55 -19.87 2.59 26.81
C ARG A 55 -18.76 3.43 26.20
N LYS A 56 -18.46 4.57 26.83
CA LYS A 56 -17.27 5.36 26.49
C LYS A 56 -16.01 4.55 26.78
N GLN A 57 -15.08 4.53 25.84
CA GLN A 57 -13.76 3.96 26.07
C GLN A 57 -12.93 4.91 26.94
N THR A 58 -12.42 4.42 28.07
CA THR A 58 -11.71 5.24 29.07
C THR A 58 -10.24 4.85 29.16
N ILE A 59 -9.40 5.78 29.64
CA ILE A 59 -7.97 5.53 29.90
C ILE A 59 -7.78 4.33 30.83
N SER A 60 -8.60 4.19 31.86
CA SER A 60 -8.54 3.06 32.80
C SER A 60 -8.82 1.72 32.13
N ARG A 61 -9.81 1.67 31.22
CA ARG A 61 -10.11 0.46 30.48
C ARG A 61 -9.02 0.11 29.48
N VAL A 62 -8.53 1.09 28.72
CA VAL A 62 -7.43 0.88 27.78
C VAL A 62 -6.19 0.37 28.51
N SER A 63 -5.82 1.00 29.63
CA SER A 63 -4.74 0.53 30.52
C SER A 63 -4.92 -0.94 30.96
N THR A 64 -6.17 -1.37 31.21
CA THR A 64 -6.47 -2.75 31.62
C THR A 64 -6.24 -3.75 30.48
N ILE A 65 -6.68 -3.44 29.26
CA ILE A 65 -6.58 -4.38 28.13
C ILE A 65 -5.22 -4.35 27.43
N THR A 66 -4.49 -3.23 27.50
CA THR A 66 -3.15 -3.11 26.95
C THR A 66 -2.05 -3.50 27.92
N GLY A 67 -2.33 -3.50 29.23
CA GLY A 67 -1.33 -3.70 30.27
C GLY A 67 -0.41 -2.49 30.51
N LEU A 68 -0.62 -1.38 29.80
CA LEU A 68 0.12 -0.14 30.00
C LEU A 68 -0.43 0.65 31.18
N THR A 69 0.40 1.49 31.79
CA THR A 69 -0.06 2.35 32.90
C THR A 69 -1.02 3.43 32.40
N ARG A 70 -1.93 3.92 33.26
CA ARG A 70 -2.84 5.03 32.92
C ARG A 70 -2.09 6.29 32.49
N LYS A 71 -0.94 6.57 33.12
CA LYS A 71 -0.06 7.70 32.76
C LYS A 71 0.45 7.56 31.33
N GLU A 72 0.89 6.35 30.97
CA GLU A 72 1.40 6.05 29.63
C GLU A 72 0.29 6.11 28.57
N VAL A 73 -0.87 5.53 28.85
CA VAL A 73 -2.04 5.59 27.96
C VAL A 73 -2.49 7.03 27.72
N LYS A 74 -2.50 7.87 28.77
CA LYS A 74 -2.83 9.28 28.65
C LYS A 74 -1.83 10.00 27.74
N ARG A 75 -0.52 9.83 28.01
CA ARG A 75 0.57 10.43 27.22
C ARG A 75 0.46 10.04 25.74
N LEU A 76 0.30 8.75 25.44
CA LEU A 76 0.24 8.25 24.05
C LEU A 76 -1.01 8.73 23.31
N ARG A 77 -2.13 8.94 24.00
CA ARG A 77 -3.36 9.49 23.41
C ARG A 77 -3.24 10.97 23.04
N GLU A 78 -2.43 11.71 23.79
CA GLU A 78 -2.21 13.15 23.58
C GLU A 78 -1.14 13.43 22.51
N LEU A 79 -0.36 12.41 22.11
CA LEU A 79 0.60 12.51 21.01
C LEU A 79 -0.11 12.42 19.66
N GLU A 80 0.14 13.40 18.79
CA GLU A 80 -0.14 13.25 17.35
C GLU A 80 0.67 12.05 16.82
N GLY A 81 0.00 11.15 16.09
CA GLY A 81 0.66 9.99 15.50
C GLY A 81 1.73 10.42 14.48
N PRO A 82 2.67 9.53 14.13
CA PRO A 82 3.61 9.79 13.04
C PRO A 82 2.82 10.10 11.76
N ASP A 83 3.00 11.31 11.23
CA ASP A 83 2.22 11.83 10.11
C ASP A 83 2.76 11.29 8.78
N ASP A 84 2.36 10.07 8.42
CA ASP A 84 2.78 9.38 7.19
C ASP A 84 1.63 9.19 6.18
N LEU A 85 0.42 9.65 6.53
CA LEU A 85 -0.75 9.61 5.65
C LEU A 85 -0.49 10.40 4.36
N GLY A 86 0.26 11.50 4.44
CA GLY A 86 0.61 12.32 3.29
C GLY A 86 1.53 11.62 2.28
N ALA A 87 2.46 10.77 2.71
CA ALA A 87 3.36 10.05 1.80
C ALA A 87 2.62 8.90 1.07
N ALA A 88 1.85 8.10 1.81
CA ALA A 88 1.02 7.05 1.24
C ALA A 88 -0.06 7.62 0.30
N GLU A 89 -0.66 8.77 0.64
CA GLU A 89 -1.64 9.43 -0.21
C GLU A 89 -1.01 9.98 -1.51
N ARG A 90 0.19 10.58 -1.44
CA ARG A 90 0.94 11.02 -2.62
C ARG A 90 1.31 9.85 -3.53
N TYR A 91 1.73 8.71 -2.97
CA TYR A 91 2.00 7.49 -3.73
C TYR A 91 0.75 6.98 -4.46
N ASN A 92 -0.37 6.85 -3.75
CA ASN A 92 -1.65 6.44 -4.34
C ASN A 92 -2.11 7.40 -5.46
N ARG A 93 -1.87 8.71 -5.29
CA ARG A 93 -2.16 9.73 -6.31
C ARG A 93 -1.28 9.57 -7.56
N ALA A 94 0.02 9.34 -7.39
CA ALA A 94 0.93 9.06 -8.50
C ALA A 94 0.51 7.79 -9.27
N MET A 95 0.07 6.74 -8.57
CA MET A 95 -0.47 5.52 -9.20
C MET A 95 -1.71 5.80 -10.06
N ARG A 96 -2.63 6.66 -9.60
CA ARG A 96 -3.79 7.06 -10.41
C ARG A 96 -3.37 7.82 -11.67
N VAL A 97 -2.37 8.69 -11.58
CA VAL A 97 -1.80 9.41 -12.74
C VAL A 97 -1.22 8.44 -13.77
N ILE A 98 -0.47 7.41 -13.33
CA ILE A 98 0.06 6.37 -14.21
C ILE A 98 -1.07 5.59 -14.87
N SER A 99 -2.09 5.15 -14.09
CA SER A 99 -3.25 4.46 -14.64
C SER A 99 -3.98 5.31 -15.68
N GLY A 100 -4.17 6.61 -15.41
CA GLY A 100 -4.76 7.55 -16.37
C GLY A 100 -3.93 7.65 -17.66
N TRP A 101 -2.61 7.75 -17.55
CA TRP A 101 -1.70 7.82 -18.69
C TRP A 101 -1.76 6.56 -19.57
N LEU A 102 -1.89 5.38 -18.96
CA LEU A 102 -1.94 4.10 -19.67
C LEU A 102 -3.29 3.80 -20.34
N LYS A 103 -4.37 4.49 -19.96
CA LYS A 103 -5.74 4.15 -20.37
C LYS A 103 -6.44 5.23 -21.18
N ASP A 104 -6.13 6.49 -20.93
CA ASP A 104 -6.82 7.59 -21.57
C ASP A 104 -6.28 7.81 -22.98
N SER A 105 -7.16 7.68 -23.98
CA SER A 105 -6.84 7.89 -25.40
C SER A 105 -6.20 9.25 -25.72
N ARG A 106 -6.40 10.27 -24.86
CA ARG A 106 -5.70 11.57 -24.96
C ARG A 106 -4.19 11.39 -24.78
N TYR A 107 -3.78 10.50 -23.87
CA TYR A 107 -2.40 10.29 -23.45
C TYR A 107 -1.78 9.00 -23.98
N THR A 108 -2.52 8.16 -24.71
CA THR A 108 -2.00 6.96 -25.39
C THR A 108 -1.98 7.12 -26.91
N ASP A 109 -1.05 6.45 -27.59
CA ASP A 109 -0.98 6.37 -29.05
C ASP A 109 -1.98 5.38 -29.65
N SER A 110 -1.96 5.24 -30.98
CA SER A 110 -2.86 4.34 -31.72
C SER A 110 -2.64 2.85 -31.41
N GLN A 111 -1.54 2.49 -30.74
CA GLN A 111 -1.24 1.14 -30.27
C GLN A 111 -1.49 0.97 -28.77
N GLY A 112 -2.15 1.95 -28.12
CA GLY A 112 -2.43 1.92 -26.69
C GLY A 112 -1.19 2.11 -25.82
N GLN A 113 -0.09 2.63 -26.36
CA GLN A 113 1.13 2.91 -25.59
C GLN A 113 1.11 4.35 -25.06
N PRO A 114 1.64 4.59 -23.84
CA PRO A 114 1.70 5.94 -23.28
C PRO A 114 2.56 6.87 -24.14
N LYS A 115 1.99 7.99 -24.59
CA LYS A 115 2.69 9.05 -25.32
C LYS A 115 3.67 9.77 -24.39
N ARG A 116 4.73 10.36 -24.97
CA ARG A 116 5.47 11.44 -24.30
C ARG A 116 4.56 12.67 -24.22
N LEU A 117 4.43 13.27 -23.05
CA LEU A 117 3.54 14.41 -22.82
C LEU A 117 4.35 15.69 -22.63
N PRO A 118 3.94 16.85 -23.18
CA PRO A 118 4.52 18.12 -22.76
C PRO A 118 4.25 18.35 -21.26
N LEU A 119 5.12 19.10 -20.59
CA LEU A 119 4.94 19.40 -19.17
C LEU A 119 3.62 20.15 -18.90
N GLU A 120 3.35 21.18 -19.69
CA GLU A 120 2.19 22.07 -19.58
C GLU A 120 1.51 22.27 -20.95
N GLY A 121 0.29 22.79 -20.93
CA GLY A 121 -0.54 23.02 -22.13
C GLY A 121 -1.53 21.88 -22.39
N LYS A 122 -2.03 21.79 -23.62
CA LYS A 122 -3.08 20.83 -24.01
C LYS A 122 -2.52 19.41 -24.13
N ASN A 123 -3.23 18.43 -23.59
CA ASN A 123 -2.83 17.02 -23.50
C ASN A 123 -1.46 16.86 -22.82
N SER A 124 -1.20 17.64 -21.77
CA SER A 124 0.06 17.68 -21.04
C SER A 124 0.06 16.82 -19.79
N PHE A 125 1.24 16.61 -19.20
CA PHE A 125 1.39 16.02 -17.88
C PHE A 125 0.63 16.84 -16.82
N SER A 126 0.63 18.17 -16.90
CA SER A 126 -0.12 19.00 -15.95
C SER A 126 -1.63 18.76 -16.00
N GLU A 127 -2.23 18.58 -17.18
CA GLU A 127 -3.64 18.21 -17.34
C GLU A 127 -3.92 16.80 -16.83
N LEU A 128 -3.05 15.83 -17.16
CA LEU A 128 -3.15 14.46 -16.64
C LEU A 128 -3.14 14.44 -15.11
N VAL A 129 -2.21 15.17 -14.46
CA VAL A 129 -2.17 15.22 -13.00
C VAL A 129 -3.43 15.87 -12.43
N LYS A 130 -3.88 16.97 -13.01
CA LYS A 130 -5.10 17.66 -12.56
C LYS A 130 -6.32 16.73 -12.59
N GLU A 131 -6.41 15.90 -13.62
CA GLU A 131 -7.55 15.00 -13.82
C GLU A 131 -7.50 13.77 -12.91
N TYR A 132 -6.32 13.16 -12.71
CA TYR A 132 -6.19 11.89 -12.00
C TYR A 132 -5.62 11.97 -10.56
N SER A 133 -5.06 13.11 -10.14
CA SER A 133 -4.48 13.33 -8.80
C SER A 133 -5.23 14.36 -7.95
N GLY A 134 -6.21 15.07 -8.52
CA GLY A 134 -6.95 16.14 -7.86
C GLY A 134 -6.12 17.42 -7.67
N ASP A 135 -6.37 18.16 -6.59
CA ASP A 135 -5.85 19.52 -6.36
C ASP A 135 -4.41 19.57 -5.81
N ILE A 136 -3.51 18.76 -6.36
CA ILE A 136 -2.07 18.84 -6.08
C ILE A 136 -1.35 19.51 -7.26
N PRO A 137 -0.36 20.39 -7.00
CA PRO A 137 0.49 20.92 -8.05
C PRO A 137 1.18 19.81 -8.85
N HIS A 138 1.08 19.86 -10.18
CA HIS A 138 1.67 18.85 -11.07
C HIS A 138 3.18 18.66 -10.86
N ARG A 139 3.90 19.72 -10.47
CA ARG A 139 5.33 19.64 -10.12
C ARG A 139 5.60 18.71 -8.94
N ALA A 140 4.75 18.72 -7.92
CA ALA A 140 4.93 17.84 -6.76
C ALA A 140 4.76 16.36 -7.13
N ILE A 141 3.80 16.03 -8.01
CA ILE A 141 3.64 14.66 -8.53
C ILE A 141 4.78 14.30 -9.49
N LEU A 142 5.25 15.23 -10.31
CA LEU A 142 6.38 15.01 -11.20
C LEU A 142 7.65 14.66 -10.42
N ASP A 143 7.97 15.44 -9.38
CA ASP A 143 9.13 15.24 -8.53
C ASP A 143 9.06 13.86 -7.85
N GLU A 144 7.87 13.49 -7.37
CA GLU A 144 7.59 12.17 -6.80
C GLU A 144 7.82 11.03 -7.80
N MET A 145 7.24 11.13 -9.00
CA MET A 145 7.36 10.11 -10.04
C MET A 145 8.80 10.01 -10.58
N ARG A 146 9.54 11.12 -10.63
CA ARG A 146 10.98 11.15 -10.99
C ARG A 146 11.82 10.52 -9.90
N ARG A 147 11.57 10.86 -8.64
CA ARG A 147 12.22 10.25 -7.47
C ARG A 147 12.01 8.74 -7.46
N ALA A 148 10.81 8.30 -7.83
CA ALA A 148 10.49 6.90 -7.99
C ALA A 148 11.08 6.25 -9.25
N GLY A 149 11.74 6.99 -10.14
CA GLY A 149 12.31 6.46 -11.37
C GLY A 149 11.26 5.95 -12.36
N VAL A 150 10.03 6.46 -12.25
CA VAL A 150 8.88 6.03 -13.06
C VAL A 150 8.72 6.92 -14.29
N VAL A 151 9.18 8.17 -14.20
CA VAL A 151 9.19 9.12 -15.31
C VAL A 151 10.55 9.76 -15.49
N GLU A 152 10.81 10.15 -16.73
CA GLU A 152 11.95 10.96 -17.13
C GLU A 152 11.46 12.26 -17.75
N VAL A 153 12.21 13.34 -17.58
CA VAL A 153 11.93 14.63 -18.21
C VAL A 153 13.11 15.00 -19.09
N GLU A 154 12.84 15.18 -20.38
CA GLU A 154 13.80 15.57 -21.41
C GLU A 154 13.10 16.56 -22.35
N ASP A 155 13.76 17.68 -22.68
CA ASP A 155 13.22 18.72 -23.58
C ASP A 155 11.79 19.20 -23.25
N ASN A 156 11.50 19.39 -21.95
CA ASN A 156 10.18 19.78 -21.44
C ASN A 156 9.05 18.77 -21.74
N MET A 157 9.42 17.54 -22.07
CA MET A 157 8.53 16.41 -22.28
C MET A 157 8.74 15.38 -21.16
N VAL A 158 7.64 14.86 -20.63
CA VAL A 158 7.62 13.81 -19.62
C VAL A 158 7.38 12.47 -20.32
N ARG A 159 8.24 11.49 -20.06
CA ARG A 159 8.16 10.13 -20.59
C ARG A 159 7.94 9.14 -19.44
N LEU A 160 6.96 8.25 -19.59
CA LEU A 160 6.76 7.13 -18.68
C LEU A 160 7.79 6.03 -18.97
N LEU A 161 8.55 5.61 -17.94
CA LEU A 161 9.61 4.60 -18.02
C LEU A 161 9.12 3.19 -17.69
N SER A 162 8.13 3.06 -16.80
CA SER A 162 7.56 1.78 -16.36
C SER A 162 6.09 1.68 -16.74
N LYS A 163 5.71 0.59 -17.41
CA LYS A 163 4.31 0.24 -17.69
C LYS A 163 3.69 -0.38 -16.44
N GLY A 164 3.06 0.45 -15.62
CA GLY A 164 2.01 -0.02 -14.71
C GLY A 164 2.40 -0.41 -13.29
N TYR A 165 3.69 -0.38 -12.90
CA TYR A 165 4.04 -0.56 -11.48
C TYR A 165 5.28 0.26 -11.10
N ILE A 166 5.17 1.04 -10.03
CA ILE A 166 6.26 1.82 -9.48
C ILE A 166 7.21 0.87 -8.76
N VAL A 167 8.27 0.41 -9.43
CA VAL A 167 9.47 -0.05 -8.74
C VAL A 167 10.26 1.20 -8.38
N THR A 168 9.85 1.86 -7.31
CA THR A 168 10.53 3.08 -6.85
C THR A 168 11.99 2.78 -6.50
N LYS A 169 12.93 3.57 -7.04
CA LYS A 169 14.33 3.57 -6.59
C LYS A 169 14.53 4.36 -5.30
N SER A 170 13.51 5.09 -4.85
CA SER A 170 13.55 5.87 -3.63
C SER A 170 13.19 5.01 -2.43
N GLU A 171 14.17 4.88 -1.54
CA GLU A 171 14.05 4.09 -0.31
C GLU A 171 12.87 4.56 0.56
N ILE A 172 12.54 5.85 0.55
CA ILE A 172 11.39 6.41 1.28
C ILE A 172 10.06 5.86 0.73
N ASP A 173 9.92 5.75 -0.59
CA ASP A 173 8.67 5.28 -1.19
C ASP A 173 8.54 3.76 -1.08
N GLN A 174 9.67 3.04 -1.07
CA GLN A 174 9.69 1.61 -0.75
C GLN A 174 9.25 1.38 0.70
N LEU A 175 9.65 2.25 1.63
CA LEU A 175 9.21 2.21 3.02
C LEU A 175 7.72 2.58 3.19
N ALA A 176 7.21 3.52 2.40
CA ALA A 176 5.77 3.82 2.37
C ALA A 176 4.94 2.65 1.81
N MET A 177 5.45 1.96 0.78
CA MET A 177 4.87 0.72 0.26
C MET A 177 4.83 -0.38 1.32
N LEU A 178 5.91 -0.58 2.08
CA LEU A 178 5.90 -1.53 3.20
C LEU A 178 4.73 -1.26 4.15
N GLY A 179 4.54 -0.01 4.56
CA GLY A 179 3.45 0.37 5.47
C GLY A 179 2.07 0.05 4.89
N THR A 180 1.87 0.32 3.60
CA THR A 180 0.60 0.10 2.91
C THR A 180 0.34 -1.39 2.65
N ASP A 181 1.26 -2.06 1.95
CA ASP A 181 1.08 -3.43 1.47
C ASP A 181 1.03 -4.44 2.62
N VAL A 182 1.92 -4.29 3.62
CA VAL A 182 1.93 -5.18 4.79
C VAL A 182 0.67 -4.98 5.62
N SER A 183 0.20 -3.74 5.77
CA SER A 183 -1.06 -3.44 6.47
C SER A 183 -2.26 -4.07 5.77
N GLU A 184 -2.34 -3.93 4.44
CA GLU A 184 -3.40 -4.55 3.63
C GLU A 184 -3.38 -6.07 3.71
N PHE A 185 -2.19 -6.68 3.66
CA PHE A 185 -2.05 -8.13 3.76
C PHE A 185 -2.45 -8.66 5.15
N ILE A 186 -1.97 -8.03 6.23
CA ILE A 186 -2.35 -8.42 7.60
C ILE A 186 -3.86 -8.21 7.82
N SER A 187 -4.43 -7.11 7.31
CA SER A 187 -5.87 -6.84 7.40
C SER A 187 -6.69 -7.88 6.64
N THR A 188 -6.21 -8.34 5.48
CA THR A 188 -6.84 -9.43 4.71
C THR A 188 -6.81 -10.75 5.48
N ILE A 189 -5.67 -11.11 6.09
CA ILE A 189 -5.56 -12.31 6.94
C ILE A 189 -6.50 -12.20 8.14
N TYR A 190 -6.56 -11.03 8.78
CA TYR A 190 -7.45 -10.80 9.92
C TYR A 190 -8.92 -10.98 9.51
N HIS A 191 -9.36 -10.34 8.42
CA HIS A 191 -10.70 -10.52 7.87
C HIS A 191 -11.01 -12.00 7.63
N ASN A 192 -10.13 -12.71 6.93
CA ASN A 192 -10.31 -14.13 6.61
C ASN A 192 -10.38 -15.05 7.83
N ILE A 193 -9.72 -14.70 8.94
CA ILE A 193 -9.78 -15.45 10.20
C ILE A 193 -11.08 -15.19 10.95
N THR A 194 -11.67 -13.99 10.81
CA THR A 194 -12.80 -13.54 11.64
C THR A 194 -14.16 -13.55 10.95
N CYS A 195 -14.21 -13.50 9.62
CA CYS A 195 -15.45 -13.45 8.85
C CYS A 195 -16.12 -14.82 8.71
N ASP A 196 -17.34 -14.82 8.17
CA ASP A 196 -18.01 -16.05 7.76
C ASP A 196 -17.22 -16.73 6.61
N PRO A 197 -17.14 -18.07 6.55
CA PRO A 197 -16.43 -18.76 5.47
C PRO A 197 -16.87 -18.39 4.06
N SER A 198 -18.10 -17.91 3.86
CA SER A 198 -18.60 -17.43 2.56
C SER A 198 -18.09 -16.03 2.16
N GLU A 199 -17.52 -15.27 3.10
CA GLU A 199 -17.06 -13.89 2.89
C GLU A 199 -15.53 -13.76 2.81
N VAL A 200 -14.80 -14.88 2.80
CA VAL A 200 -13.34 -14.89 2.74
C VAL A 200 -12.82 -14.24 1.46
N TYR A 201 -11.86 -13.33 1.62
CA TYR A 201 -11.13 -12.73 0.52
C TYR A 201 -10.10 -13.69 -0.06
N LEU A 202 -9.74 -13.46 -1.32
CA LEU A 202 -8.70 -14.23 -2.00
C LEU A 202 -7.36 -14.09 -1.26
N GLN A 203 -6.90 -15.19 -0.69
CA GLN A 203 -5.58 -15.31 -0.07
C GLN A 203 -5.02 -16.69 -0.42
N ARG A 204 -4.14 -16.76 -1.42
CA ARG A 204 -3.58 -18.02 -1.93
C ARG A 204 -2.07 -17.87 -2.15
N LYS A 205 -1.35 -18.98 -2.00
CA LYS A 205 0.07 -19.09 -2.33
C LYS A 205 0.38 -20.49 -2.86
N THR A 206 1.40 -20.58 -3.70
CA THR A 206 2.02 -21.83 -4.13
C THR A 206 3.49 -21.79 -3.74
N VAL A 207 4.04 -22.90 -3.22
CA VAL A 207 5.42 -22.96 -2.71
C VAL A 207 6.01 -24.33 -3.03
N TYR A 208 7.21 -24.34 -3.57
CA TYR A 208 8.04 -25.52 -3.78
C TYR A 208 9.43 -25.23 -3.22
N ASP A 209 10.05 -26.20 -2.56
CA ASP A 209 11.32 -26.04 -1.83
C ASP A 209 12.50 -26.78 -2.47
N ASN A 210 12.28 -27.39 -3.64
CA ASN A 210 13.28 -28.20 -4.34
C ASN A 210 13.29 -27.93 -5.85
N ILE A 211 13.52 -26.66 -6.22
CA ILE A 211 13.67 -26.22 -7.61
C ILE A 211 15.16 -26.17 -7.96
N PRO A 212 15.63 -26.84 -9.03
CA PRO A 212 17.02 -26.74 -9.45
C PRO A 212 17.39 -25.31 -9.86
N GLN A 213 18.60 -24.87 -9.49
CA GLN A 213 19.07 -23.49 -9.66
C GLN A 213 19.04 -23.05 -11.13
N GLU A 214 19.25 -23.99 -12.06
CA GLU A 214 19.28 -23.77 -13.50
C GLU A 214 17.94 -23.27 -14.06
N TYR A 215 16.82 -23.59 -13.39
CA TYR A 215 15.48 -23.18 -13.83
C TYR A 215 14.99 -21.89 -13.15
N VAL A 216 15.70 -21.37 -12.14
CA VAL A 216 15.23 -20.24 -11.33
C VAL A 216 15.05 -18.98 -12.17
N GLU A 217 15.97 -18.65 -13.08
CA GLU A 217 15.85 -17.44 -13.89
C GLU A 217 14.66 -17.54 -14.87
N GLU A 218 14.50 -18.69 -15.53
CA GLU A 218 13.36 -18.94 -16.42
C GLU A 218 12.02 -18.79 -15.67
N ILE A 219 11.91 -19.41 -14.48
CA ILE A 219 10.71 -19.33 -13.64
C ILE A 219 10.47 -17.88 -13.20
N ARG A 220 11.51 -17.16 -12.79
CA ARG A 220 11.42 -15.76 -12.35
C ARG A 220 10.91 -14.85 -13.48
N GLU A 221 11.42 -15.01 -14.70
CA GLU A 221 10.94 -14.27 -15.87
C GLU A 221 9.46 -14.58 -16.17
N GLN A 222 9.08 -15.86 -16.13
CA GLN A 222 7.69 -16.26 -16.35
C GLN A 222 6.74 -15.72 -15.28
N ILE A 223 7.12 -15.75 -13.99
CA ILE A 223 6.31 -15.20 -12.90
C ILE A 223 6.14 -13.69 -13.07
N ARG A 224 7.22 -12.96 -13.40
CA ARG A 224 7.14 -11.51 -13.63
C ARG A 224 6.19 -11.18 -14.77
N LYS A 225 6.33 -11.86 -15.91
CA LYS A 225 5.47 -11.65 -17.08
C LYS A 225 4.00 -11.95 -16.76
N LYS A 226 3.71 -13.14 -16.24
CA LYS A 226 2.32 -13.55 -15.91
C LYS A 226 1.70 -12.69 -14.82
N GLY A 227 2.49 -12.32 -13.81
CA GLY A 227 2.05 -11.43 -12.74
C GLY A 227 1.67 -10.04 -13.26
N GLN A 228 2.50 -9.48 -14.15
CA GLN A 228 2.23 -8.20 -14.79
C GLN A 228 0.95 -8.25 -15.64
N GLU A 229 0.84 -9.24 -16.53
CA GLU A 229 -0.35 -9.44 -17.38
C GLU A 229 -1.62 -9.55 -16.54
N PHE A 230 -1.58 -10.34 -15.46
CA PHE A 230 -2.73 -10.49 -14.57
C PHE A 230 -3.08 -9.21 -13.80
N LEU A 231 -2.08 -8.45 -13.33
CA LEU A 231 -2.34 -7.16 -12.68
C LEU A 231 -2.99 -6.17 -13.65
N GLU A 232 -2.54 -6.12 -14.91
CA GLU A 232 -3.13 -5.27 -15.93
C GLU A 232 -4.59 -5.66 -16.22
N GLU A 233 -4.90 -6.96 -16.27
CA GLU A 233 -6.28 -7.45 -16.42
C GLU A 233 -7.18 -7.02 -15.25
N ILE A 234 -6.69 -7.16 -14.01
CA ILE A 234 -7.45 -6.79 -12.80
C ILE A 234 -7.60 -5.28 -12.68
N ASP A 235 -6.57 -4.52 -12.99
CA ASP A 235 -6.61 -3.06 -13.03
C ASP A 235 -7.63 -2.55 -14.08
N GLN A 236 -7.65 -3.15 -15.26
CA GLN A 236 -8.69 -2.88 -16.27
C GLN A 236 -10.09 -3.23 -15.76
N LEU A 237 -10.25 -4.34 -15.05
CA LEU A 237 -11.53 -4.73 -14.46
C LEU A 237 -12.02 -3.74 -13.40
N ILE A 238 -11.18 -3.43 -12.40
CA ILE A 238 -11.54 -2.56 -11.27
C ILE A 238 -11.84 -1.14 -11.77
N SER A 239 -10.99 -0.61 -12.66
CA SER A 239 -11.14 0.76 -13.15
C SER A 239 -12.46 1.03 -13.87
N ARG A 240 -13.08 0.03 -14.52
CA ARG A 240 -14.42 0.16 -15.14
C ARG A 240 -15.51 0.59 -14.14
N TYR A 241 -15.33 0.29 -12.86
CA TYR A 241 -16.28 0.59 -11.79
C TYR A 241 -15.80 1.71 -10.86
N ASP A 242 -14.58 2.21 -11.06
CA ASP A 242 -14.05 3.33 -10.28
C ASP A 242 -14.72 4.64 -10.74
N ARG A 243 -15.28 5.39 -9.80
CA ARG A 243 -16.01 6.64 -10.08
C ARG A 243 -15.09 7.84 -10.32
N ASP A 244 -13.82 7.77 -9.91
CA ASP A 244 -12.85 8.81 -10.24
C ASP A 244 -12.44 8.68 -11.72
N VAL A 245 -12.35 7.44 -12.23
CA VAL A 245 -12.05 7.15 -13.65
C VAL A 245 -13.31 7.21 -14.54
N ASN A 246 -14.47 6.78 -14.05
CA ASN A 246 -15.73 6.73 -14.79
C ASN A 246 -16.86 7.47 -14.03
N PRO A 247 -16.93 8.81 -14.12
CA PRO A 247 -17.88 9.62 -13.35
C PRO A 247 -19.36 9.34 -13.62
N SER A 248 -19.69 8.67 -14.74
CA SER A 248 -21.06 8.30 -15.11
C SER A 248 -21.61 7.11 -14.31
N ILE A 249 -20.75 6.32 -13.65
CA ILE A 249 -21.14 5.16 -12.86
C ILE A 249 -21.91 5.60 -11.61
N LYS A 250 -23.11 5.05 -11.41
CA LYS A 250 -23.98 5.33 -10.25
C LYS A 250 -23.91 4.21 -9.21
N GLY A 251 -24.13 4.55 -7.94
CA GLY A 251 -24.19 3.58 -6.83
C GLY A 251 -24.13 4.26 -5.46
N THR A 252 -24.32 3.48 -4.41
CA THR A 252 -24.26 3.95 -3.01
C THR A 252 -22.94 3.60 -2.32
N GLY A 253 -22.53 4.41 -1.34
CA GLY A 253 -21.34 4.15 -0.53
C GLY A 253 -20.02 4.39 -1.27
N ARG A 254 -18.90 3.99 -0.65
CA ARG A 254 -17.55 4.00 -1.23
C ARG A 254 -16.80 2.79 -0.69
N LYS A 255 -16.13 2.04 -1.56
CA LYS A 255 -15.28 0.90 -1.21
C LYS A 255 -13.94 1.05 -1.93
N ARG A 256 -12.85 0.71 -1.23
CA ARG A 256 -11.50 0.61 -1.81
C ARG A 256 -11.25 -0.87 -2.07
N LEU A 257 -10.93 -1.21 -3.33
CA LEU A 257 -10.56 -2.55 -3.74
C LEU A 257 -9.15 -2.50 -4.31
N GLY A 258 -8.37 -3.53 -4.05
CA GLY A 258 -7.03 -3.70 -4.58
C GLY A 258 -6.64 -5.16 -4.56
N LEU A 259 -5.73 -5.54 -5.45
CA LEU A 259 -5.10 -6.85 -5.47
C LEU A 259 -3.59 -6.65 -5.52
N GLY A 260 -2.91 -7.02 -4.44
CA GLY A 260 -1.45 -7.10 -4.39
C GLY A 260 -0.99 -8.51 -4.76
N ILE A 261 0.04 -8.61 -5.60
CA ILE A 261 0.77 -9.85 -5.85
C ILE A 261 2.25 -9.62 -5.57
N PHE A 262 2.93 -10.62 -5.04
CA PHE A 262 4.36 -10.55 -4.75
C PHE A 262 5.04 -11.88 -5.06
N TYR A 263 6.29 -11.79 -5.51
CA TYR A 263 7.19 -12.92 -5.68
C TYR A 263 8.16 -12.97 -4.49
N PHE A 264 8.52 -14.17 -4.04
CA PHE A 264 9.52 -14.39 -2.99
C PHE A 264 10.38 -15.61 -3.33
N GLU A 265 11.62 -15.60 -2.83
CA GLU A 265 12.66 -16.61 -2.98
C GLU A 265 13.48 -16.68 -1.69
#